data_AF-A0A9C6DQ40-F1
#
_entry.id   AF-A0A9C6DQ40-F1
#
_cell.length_a   1.000
_cell.length_b   1.000
_cell.length_c   1.000
_cell.angle_alpha   90.00
_cell.angle_beta   90.00
_cell.angle_gamma   90.00
#
_symmetry.space_group_name_H-M   'P 1'
#
loop_
_entity.id
_entity.type
_entity.pdbx_description
1 polymer ?
#
loop_
_entity_poly.entity_id
_entity_poly.type
_entity_poly.pdbx_seq_one_letter_code
_entity_poly.pdbx_strand_id
1 'polypeptide(L)'
;MSHVLDRHARNKQMMMQFENELERLMNERDRLSSDLLDVQKRTSTSSNDLDNEEDLIKSNLTYVQESINNTQQALLQFDDSKDFNVGESHNVQKFINEIDNIDEAKYLLERLSTNSVDLLCKVANLENHLQERIALLKEAQQECLVQQQLLQHFIAQNNLEKITDLFESLSLSVSKSNCIRTSGSQKS
;
A
#
# COMPACT_ATOMS: atom_id res chain seq x y z
N MET A 1 18.46 -15.81 -24.56
CA MET A 1 19.26 -14.80 -23.84
C MET A 1 18.43 -13.79 -23.06
N SER A 2 17.42 -13.08 -23.63
CA SER A 2 16.55 -12.14 -22.87
C SER A 2 15.84 -12.77 -21.66
N HIS A 3 15.31 -13.99 -21.82
CA HIS A 3 14.49 -14.64 -20.79
C HIS A 3 15.19 -14.95 -19.47
N VAL A 4 16.53 -15.12 -19.45
CA VAL A 4 17.28 -15.42 -18.22
C VAL A 4 17.45 -14.16 -17.37
N LEU A 5 17.78 -13.03 -18.01
CA LEU A 5 17.86 -11.73 -17.35
C LEU A 5 16.48 -11.28 -16.84
N ASP A 6 15.44 -11.45 -17.66
CA ASP A 6 14.06 -11.12 -17.26
C ASP A 6 13.59 -11.98 -16.08
N ARG A 7 13.90 -13.29 -16.08
CA ARG A 7 13.61 -14.19 -14.96
C ARG A 7 14.35 -13.76 -13.69
N HIS A 8 15.65 -13.47 -13.80
CA HIS A 8 16.45 -13.05 -12.65
C HIS A 8 15.99 -11.71 -12.07
N ALA A 9 15.67 -10.73 -12.93
CA ALA A 9 15.13 -9.45 -12.50
C ALA A 9 13.80 -9.60 -11.77
N ARG A 10 12.87 -10.44 -12.29
CA ARG A 10 11.60 -10.74 -11.61
C ARG A 10 11.79 -11.44 -10.27
N ASN A 11 12.74 -12.38 -10.21
CA ASN A 11 13.04 -13.09 -8.97
C ASN A 11 13.59 -12.13 -7.90
N LYS A 12 14.53 -11.26 -8.28
CA LYS A 12 15.06 -10.23 -7.39
C LYS A 12 13.97 -9.24 -6.94
N GLN A 13 13.07 -8.85 -7.85
CA GLN A 13 11.94 -8.00 -7.53
C GLN A 13 10.99 -8.67 -6.52
N MET A 14 10.68 -9.95 -6.71
CA MET A 14 9.82 -10.71 -5.79
C MET A 14 10.47 -10.87 -4.41
N MET A 15 11.78 -11.13 -4.35
CA MET A 15 12.52 -11.17 -3.08
C MET A 15 12.40 -9.84 -2.33
N MET A 16 12.65 -8.72 -3.01
CA MET A 16 12.55 -7.38 -2.42
C MET A 16 11.12 -7.07 -1.93
N GLN A 17 10.09 -7.59 -2.61
CA GLN A 17 8.70 -7.44 -2.17
C GLN A 17 8.43 -8.18 -0.85
N PHE A 18 8.94 -9.41 -0.69
CA PHE A 18 8.81 -10.14 0.57
C PHE A 18 9.60 -9.49 1.70
N GLU A 19 10.81 -8.97 1.42
CA GLU A 19 11.61 -8.23 2.41
C GLU A 19 10.88 -6.96 2.88
N ASN A 20 10.34 -6.16 1.96
CA ASN A 20 9.59 -4.95 2.29
C ASN A 20 8.31 -5.25 3.09
N GLU A 21 7.58 -6.30 2.73
CA GLU A 21 6.38 -6.70 3.46
C GLU A 21 6.73 -7.21 4.87
N LEU A 22 7.83 -7.93 5.02
CA LEU A 22 8.32 -8.35 6.32
C LEU A 22 8.67 -7.14 7.19
N GLU A 23 9.37 -6.14 6.65
CA GLU A 23 9.67 -4.89 7.35
C GLU A 23 8.39 -4.16 7.78
N ARG A 24 7.40 -4.05 6.89
CA ARG A 24 6.09 -3.47 7.20
C ARG A 24 5.40 -4.19 8.36
N LEU A 25 5.35 -5.52 8.33
CA LEU A 25 4.74 -6.34 9.38
C LEU A 25 5.51 -6.24 10.70
N MET A 26 6.84 -6.16 10.66
CA MET A 26 7.65 -5.93 11.87
C MET A 26 7.33 -4.59 12.52
N ASN A 27 7.25 -3.52 11.73
CA ASN A 27 6.88 -2.19 12.21
C ASN A 27 5.45 -2.17 12.79
N GLU A 28 4.51 -2.88 12.16
CA GLU A 28 3.13 -3.03 12.66
C GLU A 28 3.09 -3.78 14.01
N ARG A 29 3.85 -4.87 14.13
CA ARG A 29 3.99 -5.63 15.38
C ARG A 29 4.59 -4.78 16.51
N ASP A 30 5.61 -3.99 16.22
CA ASP A 30 6.26 -3.12 17.21
C ASP A 30 5.30 -2.04 17.69
N ARG A 31 4.52 -1.45 16.77
CA ARG A 31 3.45 -0.50 17.12
C ARG A 31 2.38 -1.15 17.99
N LEU A 32 1.83 -2.31 17.59
CA LEU A 32 0.82 -3.02 18.38
C LEU A 32 1.35 -3.43 19.76
N SER A 33 2.63 -3.80 19.85
CA SER A 33 3.27 -4.13 21.12
C SER A 33 3.38 -2.90 22.03
N SER A 34 3.69 -1.73 21.46
CA SER A 34 3.68 -0.46 22.20
C SER A 34 2.27 -0.11 22.68
N ASP A 35 1.27 -0.23 21.80
CA ASP A 35 -0.13 0.04 22.13
C ASP A 35 -0.63 -0.89 23.25
N LEU A 36 -0.26 -2.18 23.19
CA LEU A 36 -0.58 -3.17 24.23
C LEU A 36 0.01 -2.77 25.59
N LEU A 37 1.28 -2.36 25.63
CA LEU A 37 1.93 -1.90 26.87
C LEU A 37 1.22 -0.67 27.45
N ASP A 38 0.74 0.23 26.60
CA ASP A 38 0.05 1.44 27.06
C ASP A 38 -1.37 1.18 27.52
N VAL A 39 -2.07 0.19 26.94
CA VAL A 39 -3.36 -0.30 27.46
C VAL A 39 -3.16 -1.00 28.80
N GLN A 40 -2.14 -1.87 28.92
CA GLN A 40 -1.82 -2.58 30.17
C GLN A 40 -1.42 -1.64 31.32
N LYS A 41 -0.78 -0.50 31.03
CA LYS A 41 -0.54 0.55 32.03
C LYS A 41 -1.82 1.28 32.48
N ARG A 42 -2.88 1.27 31.66
CA ARG A 42 -4.16 1.94 31.94
C ARG A 42 -5.17 1.01 32.61
N THR A 43 -5.10 -0.30 32.36
CA THR A 43 -5.97 -1.34 32.97
C THR A 43 -5.73 -1.53 34.47
N SER A 44 -4.64 -1.00 35.05
CA SER A 44 -4.48 -0.90 36.51
C SER A 44 -5.57 -0.05 37.20
N THR A 45 -6.41 0.63 36.41
CA THR A 45 -7.60 1.39 36.81
C THR A 45 -8.88 0.81 36.15
N SER A 46 -9.03 -0.52 36.18
CA SER A 46 -10.27 -1.33 36.07
C SER A 46 -11.46 -0.71 35.30
N SER A 47 -11.51 -0.95 33.98
CA SER A 47 -12.70 -0.77 33.14
C SER A 47 -12.80 -1.92 32.13
N ASN A 48 -13.97 -2.58 32.04
CA ASN A 48 -14.22 -3.69 31.11
C ASN A 48 -13.96 -3.33 29.63
N ASP A 49 -14.03 -2.04 29.27
CA ASP A 49 -13.74 -1.58 27.91
C ASP A 49 -12.26 -1.71 27.56
N LEU A 50 -11.37 -1.56 28.55
CA LEU A 50 -9.92 -1.68 28.36
C LEU A 50 -9.50 -3.15 28.21
N ASP A 51 -10.20 -4.08 28.86
CA ASP A 51 -9.94 -5.52 28.72
C ASP A 51 -10.31 -6.01 27.31
N ASN A 52 -11.43 -5.51 26.75
CA ASN A 52 -11.82 -5.78 25.37
C ASN A 52 -10.83 -5.20 24.35
N GLU A 53 -10.31 -4.00 24.60
CA GLU A 53 -9.26 -3.38 23.77
C GLU A 53 -7.95 -4.18 23.83
N GLU A 54 -7.57 -4.66 25.02
CA GLU A 54 -6.38 -5.49 25.21
C GLU A 54 -6.49 -6.81 24.42
N ASP A 55 -7.63 -7.50 24.50
CA ASP A 55 -7.86 -8.75 23.80
C ASP A 55 -7.88 -8.57 22.27
N LEU A 56 -8.42 -7.44 21.79
CA LEU A 56 -8.38 -7.08 20.37
C LEU A 56 -6.94 -6.88 19.89
N ILE A 57 -6.12 -6.14 20.64
CA ILE A 57 -4.71 -5.91 20.30
C ILE A 57 -3.94 -7.24 20.29
N LYS A 58 -4.16 -8.14 21.26
CA LYS A 58 -3.55 -9.48 21.29
C LYS A 58 -3.95 -10.34 20.09
N SER A 59 -5.21 -10.28 19.68
CA SER A 59 -5.69 -10.98 18.48
C SER A 59 -4.97 -10.45 17.23
N ASN A 60 -4.87 -9.13 17.08
CA ASN A 60 -4.16 -8.52 15.96
C ASN A 60 -2.67 -8.87 15.96
N LEU A 61 -2.04 -8.91 17.13
CA LEU A 61 -0.63 -9.26 17.28
C LEU A 61 -0.38 -10.73 16.89
N THR A 62 -1.33 -11.62 17.21
CA THR A 62 -1.29 -13.03 16.78
C THR A 62 -1.39 -13.14 15.25
N TYR A 63 -2.31 -12.40 14.63
CA TYR A 63 -2.47 -12.36 13.17
C TYR A 63 -1.21 -11.81 12.47
N VAL A 64 -0.63 -10.73 12.98
CA VAL A 64 0.61 -10.16 12.44
C VAL A 64 1.76 -11.17 12.58
N GLN A 65 1.86 -11.87 13.71
CA GLN A 65 2.88 -12.90 13.89
C GLN A 65 2.71 -14.09 12.94
N GLU A 66 1.47 -14.53 12.68
CA GLU A 66 1.18 -15.55 11.68
C GLU A 66 1.54 -15.08 10.27
N SER A 67 1.22 -13.83 9.93
CA SER A 67 1.60 -13.21 8.66
C SER A 67 3.11 -13.12 8.48
N ILE A 68 3.84 -12.74 9.53
CA ILE A 68 5.32 -12.75 9.55
C ILE A 68 5.85 -14.15 9.27
N ASN A 69 5.33 -15.17 9.95
CA ASN A 69 5.77 -16.55 9.78
C ASN A 69 5.52 -17.02 8.34
N ASN A 70 4.37 -16.70 7.76
CA ASN A 70 4.04 -17.04 6.38
C ASN A 70 4.98 -16.36 5.37
N THR A 71 5.25 -15.07 5.54
CA THR A 71 6.19 -14.32 4.69
C THR A 71 7.62 -14.89 4.81
N GLN A 72 8.07 -15.21 6.02
CA GLN A 72 9.37 -15.85 6.24
C GLN A 72 9.46 -17.25 5.62
N GLN A 73 8.39 -18.05 5.70
CA GLN A 73 8.35 -19.35 5.02
C GLN A 73 8.37 -19.21 3.50
N ALA A 74 7.68 -18.22 2.94
CA ALA A 74 7.74 -17.93 1.51
C ALA A 74 9.18 -17.54 1.11
N LEU A 75 9.86 -16.74 1.92
CA LEU A 75 11.24 -16.31 1.70
C LEU A 75 12.23 -17.49 1.80
N LEU A 76 12.03 -18.41 2.75
CA LEU A 76 12.83 -19.63 2.87
C LEU A 76 12.63 -20.58 1.68
N GLN A 77 11.38 -20.80 1.26
CA GLN A 77 11.09 -21.58 0.03
C GLN A 77 11.69 -20.93 -1.22
N PHE A 78 11.79 -19.60 -1.24
CA PHE A 78 12.43 -18.86 -2.30
C PHE A 78 13.94 -19.12 -2.34
N ASP A 79 14.60 -19.20 -1.20
CA ASP A 79 16.05 -19.46 -1.08
C ASP A 79 16.41 -20.93 -1.34
N ASP A 80 15.57 -21.88 -0.92
CA ASP A 80 15.78 -23.33 -1.09
C ASP A 80 15.58 -23.82 -2.54
N SER A 81 14.89 -23.04 -3.37
CA SER A 81 14.66 -23.42 -4.76
C SER A 81 15.92 -23.18 -5.60
N LYS A 82 16.57 -24.26 -6.06
CA LYS A 82 17.84 -24.26 -6.84
C LYS A 82 17.87 -23.33 -8.07
N ASP A 83 16.71 -22.90 -8.53
CA ASP A 83 16.51 -21.91 -9.60
C ASP A 83 16.75 -20.45 -9.18
N PHE A 84 16.93 -20.20 -7.89
CA PHE A 84 16.92 -18.90 -7.22
C PHE A 84 18.17 -18.65 -6.38
N ASN A 85 19.33 -19.15 -6.81
CA ASN A 85 20.63 -18.66 -6.32
C ASN A 85 20.81 -17.17 -6.70
N VAL A 86 20.11 -16.28 -6.00
CA VAL A 86 20.18 -14.81 -6.07
C VAL A 86 21.49 -14.32 -5.42
N GLY A 87 22.15 -15.17 -4.64
CA GLY A 87 23.46 -14.91 -4.03
C GLY A 87 24.64 -14.85 -5.00
N GLU A 88 24.47 -15.14 -6.29
CA GLU A 88 25.61 -15.22 -7.19
C GLU A 88 25.73 -13.98 -8.11
N SER A 89 26.44 -12.97 -7.60
CA SER A 89 27.35 -12.13 -8.41
C SER A 89 28.15 -12.96 -9.46
N HIS A 90 28.33 -14.24 -9.18
CA HIS A 90 28.83 -15.27 -10.09
C HIS A 90 28.07 -15.44 -11.42
N ASN A 91 26.77 -15.12 -11.55
CA ASN A 91 26.06 -15.32 -12.83
C ASN A 91 26.42 -14.27 -13.89
N VAL A 92 26.64 -13.02 -13.50
CA VAL A 92 27.10 -11.98 -14.43
C VAL A 92 28.56 -12.19 -14.80
N GLN A 93 29.39 -12.59 -13.83
CA GLN A 93 30.80 -12.90 -14.09
C GLN A 93 30.96 -14.11 -15.03
N LYS A 94 30.17 -15.17 -14.84
CA LYS A 94 30.12 -16.34 -15.75
C LYS A 94 29.68 -15.91 -17.15
N PHE A 95 28.63 -15.10 -17.26
CA PHE A 95 28.17 -14.57 -18.54
C PHE A 95 29.25 -13.74 -19.28
N ILE A 96 29.99 -12.89 -18.56
CA ILE A 96 31.09 -12.11 -19.15
C ILE A 96 32.23 -13.02 -19.62
N ASN A 97 32.54 -14.07 -18.84
CA ASN A 97 33.59 -15.04 -19.17
C ASN A 97 33.25 -15.95 -20.37
N GLU A 98 31.97 -16.06 -20.74
CA GLU A 98 31.48 -16.82 -21.90
C GLU A 98 31.57 -16.03 -23.22
N ILE A 99 31.96 -14.75 -23.18
CA ILE A 99 32.08 -13.92 -24.39
C ILE A 99 33.41 -14.22 -25.09
N ASP A 100 33.33 -14.87 -26.25
CA ASP A 100 34.51 -15.36 -26.96
C ASP A 100 35.21 -14.30 -27.81
N ASN A 101 34.53 -13.21 -28.18
CA ASN A 101 35.10 -12.18 -29.06
C ASN A 101 34.62 -10.74 -28.77
N ILE A 102 35.42 -9.77 -29.22
CA ILE A 102 35.20 -8.33 -28.97
C ILE A 102 33.96 -7.79 -29.69
N ASP A 103 33.62 -8.31 -30.88
CA ASP A 103 32.49 -7.80 -31.64
C ASP A 103 31.15 -8.24 -31.01
N GLU A 104 31.11 -9.45 -30.46
CA GLU A 104 30.01 -9.94 -29.62
C GLU A 104 29.89 -9.11 -28.33
N ALA A 105 31.01 -8.79 -27.68
CA ALA A 105 31.00 -7.90 -26.51
C ALA A 105 30.41 -6.52 -26.84
N LYS A 106 30.81 -5.91 -27.97
CA LYS A 106 30.28 -4.63 -28.45
C LYS A 106 28.77 -4.71 -28.73
N TYR A 107 28.33 -5.76 -29.43
CA TYR A 107 26.92 -5.98 -29.73
C TYR A 107 26.07 -6.12 -28.46
N LEU A 108 26.55 -6.91 -27.50
CA LEU A 108 25.86 -7.11 -26.23
C LEU A 108 25.81 -5.82 -25.42
N LEU A 109 26.90 -5.05 -25.39
CA LEU A 109 26.95 -3.76 -24.71
C LEU A 109 26.00 -2.74 -25.35
N GLU A 110 26.00 -2.62 -26.67
CA GLU A 110 25.08 -1.75 -27.40
C GLU A 110 23.63 -2.11 -27.07
N ARG A 111 23.28 -3.39 -27.15
CA ARG A 111 21.93 -3.86 -26.86
C ARG A 111 21.52 -3.65 -25.40
N LEU A 112 22.44 -3.86 -24.47
CA LEU A 112 22.21 -3.60 -23.04
C LEU A 112 22.02 -2.10 -22.79
N SER A 113 22.81 -1.25 -23.42
CA SER A 113 22.67 0.20 -23.34
C SER A 113 21.34 0.68 -23.89
N THR A 114 20.93 0.23 -25.08
CA THR A 114 19.60 0.57 -25.64
C THR A 114 18.47 0.15 -24.72
N ASN A 115 18.50 -1.10 -24.23
CA ASN A 115 17.47 -1.59 -23.30
C ASN A 115 17.46 -0.80 -21.98
N SER A 116 18.64 -0.45 -21.46
CA SER A 116 18.76 0.35 -20.23
C SER A 116 18.15 1.75 -20.39
N VAL A 117 18.38 2.40 -21.54
CA VAL A 117 17.76 3.70 -21.86
C VAL A 117 16.24 3.56 -21.95
N ASP A 118 15.73 2.57 -22.68
CA ASP A 118 14.30 2.33 -22.79
C ASP A 118 13.63 2.04 -21.44
N LEU A 119 14.30 1.26 -20.60
CA LEU A 119 13.84 0.94 -19.24
C LEU A 119 13.81 2.20 -18.38
N LEU A 120 14.86 3.02 -18.41
CA LEU A 120 14.92 4.28 -17.67
C LEU A 120 13.79 5.23 -18.09
N CYS A 121 13.51 5.35 -19.39
CA CYS A 121 12.38 6.15 -19.87
C CYS A 121 11.04 5.62 -19.35
N LYS A 122 10.83 4.30 -19.35
CA LYS A 122 9.61 3.69 -18.79
C LYS A 122 9.47 3.94 -17.30
N VAL A 123 10.56 3.78 -16.54
CA VAL A 123 10.59 4.03 -15.09
C VAL A 123 10.29 5.50 -14.80
N ALA A 124 10.94 6.44 -15.50
CA ALA A 124 10.67 7.86 -15.32
C ALA A 124 9.20 8.23 -15.61
N ASN A 125 8.59 7.62 -16.63
CA ASN A 125 7.15 7.81 -16.90
C ASN A 125 6.27 7.25 -15.77
N LEU A 126 6.61 6.09 -15.22
CA LEU A 126 5.89 5.51 -14.08
C LEU A 126 6.05 6.37 -12.82
N GLU A 127 7.24 6.90 -12.56
CA GLU A 127 7.51 7.81 -11.44
C GLU A 127 6.70 9.11 -11.56
N ASN A 128 6.64 9.70 -12.76
CA ASN A 128 5.80 10.88 -13.02
C ASN A 128 4.33 10.59 -12.73
N HIS A 129 3.79 9.47 -13.23
CA HIS A 129 2.41 9.09 -12.94
C HIS A 129 2.16 8.81 -11.45
N LEU A 130 3.12 8.19 -10.76
CA LEU A 130 3.03 7.99 -9.32
C LEU A 130 2.97 9.34 -8.58
N GLN A 131 3.81 10.30 -8.98
CA GLN A 131 3.85 11.62 -8.38
C GLN A 131 2.55 12.42 -8.64
N GLU A 132 1.98 12.33 -9.84
CA GLU A 132 0.64 12.87 -10.15
C GLU A 132 -0.43 12.28 -9.23
N ARG A 133 -0.42 10.95 -9.01
CA ARG A 133 -1.38 10.29 -8.13
C ARG A 133 -1.21 10.70 -6.67
N ILE A 134 0.03 10.83 -6.19
CA ILE A 134 0.33 11.33 -4.84
C ILE A 134 -0.18 12.77 -4.68
N ALA A 135 0.00 13.62 -5.68
CA ALA A 135 -0.50 15.00 -5.65
C ALA A 135 -2.03 15.05 -5.55
N LEU A 136 -2.74 14.25 -6.36
CA LEU A 136 -4.20 14.15 -6.31
C LEU A 136 -4.69 13.62 -4.95
N LEU A 137 -4.01 12.62 -4.38
CA LEU A 137 -4.35 12.09 -3.06
C LEU A 137 -4.22 13.17 -1.98
N LYS A 138 -3.14 13.97 -2.04
CA LYS A 138 -2.89 15.06 -1.10
C LYS A 138 -3.95 16.16 -1.23
N GLU A 139 -4.35 16.49 -2.45
CA GLU A 139 -5.43 17.45 -2.70
C GLU A 139 -6.75 16.96 -2.11
N ALA A 140 -7.14 15.71 -2.37
CA ALA A 140 -8.35 15.12 -1.80
C ALA A 140 -8.32 15.07 -0.26
N GLN A 141 -7.17 14.73 0.33
CA GLN A 141 -7.01 14.75 1.78
C GLN A 141 -7.16 16.16 2.36
N GLN A 142 -6.59 17.16 1.68
CA GLN A 142 -6.73 18.57 2.08
C GLN A 142 -8.18 19.03 1.96
N GLU A 143 -8.89 18.66 0.89
CA GLU A 143 -10.31 18.97 0.73
C GLU A 143 -11.15 18.37 1.86
N CYS A 144 -10.90 17.11 2.21
CA CYS A 144 -11.59 16.45 3.32
C CYS A 144 -11.34 17.16 4.65
N LEU A 145 -10.10 17.59 4.92
CA LEU A 145 -9.76 18.36 6.12
C LEU A 145 -10.50 19.70 6.16
N VAL A 146 -10.55 20.43 5.04
CA VAL A 146 -11.29 21.70 4.95
C VAL A 146 -12.79 21.48 5.17
N GLN A 147 -13.37 20.45 4.56
CA GLN A 147 -14.77 20.09 4.78
C GLN A 147 -15.05 19.75 6.26
N GLN A 148 -14.15 19.01 6.90
CA GLN A 148 -14.27 18.68 8.32
C GLN A 148 -14.18 19.96 9.20
N GLN A 149 -13.27 20.87 8.89
CA GLN A 149 -13.16 22.15 9.60
C GLN A 149 -14.41 23.02 9.43
N LEU A 150 -14.93 23.11 8.20
CA LEU A 150 -16.18 23.83 7.92
C LEU A 150 -17.36 23.23 8.67
N LEU A 151 -17.46 21.90 8.69
CA LEU A 151 -18.49 21.18 9.44
C LEU A 151 -18.37 21.46 10.95
N GLN A 152 -17.17 21.37 11.50
CA GLN A 152 -16.92 21.64 12.92
C GLN A 152 -17.24 23.09 13.29
N HIS A 153 -16.88 24.04 12.43
CA HIS A 153 -17.22 25.45 12.61
C HIS A 153 -18.74 25.68 12.54
N PHE A 154 -19.43 25.04 11.59
CA PHE A 154 -20.88 25.10 11.47
C PHE A 154 -21.57 24.56 12.71
N ILE A 155 -21.08 23.44 13.25
CA ILE A 155 -21.58 22.86 14.50
C ILE A 155 -21.32 23.79 15.70
N ALA A 156 -20.13 24.39 15.78
CA ALA A 156 -19.77 25.27 16.89
C ALA A 156 -20.57 26.59 16.90
N GLN A 157 -20.97 27.12 15.74
CA GLN A 157 -21.73 28.37 15.64
C GLN A 157 -23.26 28.20 15.76
N ASN A 158 -23.79 27.01 15.53
CA ASN A 158 -25.24 26.76 15.55
C ASN A 158 -25.63 25.92 16.77
N ASN A 159 -26.68 26.33 17.48
CA ASN A 159 -27.29 25.48 18.50
C ASN A 159 -27.72 24.16 17.86
N LEU A 160 -27.51 23.05 18.58
CA LEU A 160 -27.79 21.68 18.14
C LEU A 160 -29.21 21.50 17.57
N GLU A 161 -30.20 22.24 18.10
CA GLU A 161 -31.58 22.28 17.61
C GLU A 161 -31.69 22.81 16.17
N LYS A 162 -31.00 23.91 15.84
CA LYS A 162 -31.02 24.49 14.48
C LYS A 162 -30.33 23.59 13.45
N ILE A 163 -29.32 22.85 13.88
CA ILE A 163 -28.61 21.88 13.02
C ILE A 163 -29.53 20.71 12.69
N THR A 164 -30.30 20.25 13.69
CA THR A 164 -31.27 19.16 13.53
C THR A 164 -32.40 19.56 12.58
N ASP A 165 -32.97 20.76 12.75
CA ASP A 165 -34.02 21.30 11.86
C ASP A 165 -33.55 21.46 10.40
N LEU A 166 -32.29 21.87 10.20
CA LEU A 166 -31.69 21.99 8.87
C LEU A 166 -31.43 20.62 8.22
N PHE A 167 -30.95 19.63 8.99
CA PHE A 167 -30.73 18.28 8.48
C PHE A 167 -32.03 17.59 8.09
N GLU A 168 -33.10 17.77 8.88
CA GLU A 168 -34.43 17.27 8.58
C GLU A 168 -35.00 17.93 7.30
N SER A 169 -34.81 19.25 7.15
CA SER A 169 -35.19 20.00 5.94
C SER A 169 -34.41 19.54 4.69
N LEU A 170 -33.10 19.27 4.81
CA LEU A 170 -32.28 18.72 3.73
C LEU A 170 -32.72 17.30 3.35
N SER A 171 -32.99 16.43 4.31
CA SER A 171 -33.46 15.06 4.09
C SER A 171 -34.83 15.03 3.38
N LEU A 172 -35.74 15.93 3.74
CA LEU A 172 -37.02 16.14 3.06
C LEU A 172 -36.85 16.65 1.62
N SER A 173 -35.84 17.49 1.36
CA SER A 173 -35.55 18.04 0.02
C SER A 173 -34.93 17.01 -0.94
N VAL A 174 -34.06 16.13 -0.44
CA VAL A 174 -33.47 15.02 -1.20
C VAL A 174 -34.54 13.99 -1.55
N SER A 175 -35.45 13.71 -0.61
CA SER A 175 -36.62 12.83 -0.83
C SER A 175 -37.58 13.38 -1.90
N LYS A 176 -37.83 14.70 -1.91
CA LYS A 176 -38.62 15.36 -2.97
C LYS A 176 -37.92 15.35 -4.33
N SER A 177 -36.61 15.50 -4.36
CA SER A 177 -35.82 15.50 -5.61
C SER A 177 -35.80 14.13 -6.31
N ASN A 178 -35.85 13.04 -5.55
CA ASN A 178 -36.01 11.69 -6.10
C ASN A 178 -37.43 11.40 -6.60
N CYS A 179 -38.47 12.02 -6.02
CA CYS A 179 -39.86 11.80 -6.42
C CYS A 179 -40.23 12.52 -7.75
N ILE A 180 -39.53 13.62 -8.08
CA ILE A 180 -39.72 14.35 -9.34
C ILE A 180 -39.12 13.60 -10.55
N ARG A 181 -38.10 12.76 -10.35
CA ARG A 181 -37.47 12.02 -11.46
C ARG A 181 -38.27 10.81 -11.93
N THR A 182 -39.16 10.26 -11.11
CA THR A 182 -39.94 9.04 -11.45
C THR A 182 -41.31 9.32 -12.07
N SER A 183 -41.73 10.58 -12.17
CA SER A 183 -43.06 10.97 -12.69
C SER A 183 -43.06 11.47 -14.15
N GLY A 184 -41.92 11.40 -14.85
CA GLY A 184 -41.74 11.92 -16.22
C GLY A 184 -41.63 10.87 -17.35
N SER A 185 -42.21 9.67 -17.21
CA SER A 185 -42.21 8.69 -18.31
C SER A 185 -43.45 7.79 -18.30
N GLN A 186 -44.63 8.39 -18.50
CA GLN A 186 -45.75 7.70 -19.15
C GLN A 186 -46.57 8.73 -19.94
N LYS A 187 -46.27 8.85 -21.23
CA LYS A 187 -47.31 9.19 -22.21
C LYS A 187 -47.22 8.19 -23.36
N SER A 188 -48.34 7.50 -23.51
CA SER A 188 -48.72 6.60 -24.60
C SER A 188 -48.82 7.33 -25.93
#